data_AF-A0A971QG52-F1
#
_entry.id   AF-A0A971QG52-F1
#
_cell.length_a   1.000
_cell.length_b   1.000
_cell.length_c   1.000
_cell.angle_alpha   90.00
_cell.angle_beta   90.00
_cell.angle_gamma   90.00
#
_symmetry.space_group_name_H-M   'P 1'
#
loop_
_entity.id
_entity.type
_entity.pdbx_description
1 polymer ?
#
loop_
_entity_poly.entity_id
_entity_poly.type
_entity_poly.pdbx_seq_one_letter_code
_entity_poly.pdbx_strand_id
1 'polypeptide(L)'
;MAVGNGRDLSAGTKVRVEPPIPVPEWSEWDDDKGRASTPVKKRLQQMFFKGDRKVNAEIVYIAKETERDKLRRLGRVKVRLRDPSGACVVITAEAATLTKTI
;
A
#
# COMPACT_ATOMS: atom_id res chain seq x y z
N MET A 1 -11.42 -0.59 27.73
CA MET A 1 -11.87 0.27 26.61
C MET A 1 -10.86 0.13 25.48
N ALA A 2 -11.21 -0.60 24.41
CA ALA A 2 -10.34 -0.76 23.25
C ALA A 2 -10.74 0.31 22.21
N VAL A 3 -9.89 1.33 22.06
CA VAL A 3 -10.10 2.43 21.12
C VAL A 3 -9.79 1.93 19.71
N GLY A 4 -10.70 2.21 18.77
CA GLY A 4 -10.85 1.53 17.47
C GLY A 4 -9.61 1.39 16.59
N ASN A 5 -9.37 0.15 16.13
CA ASN A 5 -8.37 -0.20 15.11
C ASN A 5 -9.01 -0.66 13.78
N GLY A 6 -10.21 -0.16 13.49
CA GLY A 6 -10.78 -0.17 12.14
C GLY A 6 -10.77 1.25 11.60
N ARG A 7 -9.58 1.82 11.32
CA ARG A 7 -9.53 3.14 10.68
C ARG A 7 -10.08 2.97 9.28
N ASP A 8 -11.23 3.57 9.00
CA ASP A 8 -11.76 3.73 7.64
C ASP A 8 -10.74 4.51 6.80
N LEU A 9 -9.87 3.75 6.13
CA LEU A 9 -8.94 4.22 5.14
C LEU A 9 -9.68 4.20 3.80
N SER A 10 -10.36 5.30 3.49
CA SER A 10 -11.04 5.46 2.21
C SER A 10 -10.04 5.56 1.06
N ALA A 11 -10.47 5.22 -0.15
CA ALA A 11 -9.70 5.54 -1.35
C ALA A 11 -9.36 7.03 -1.39
N GLY A 12 -8.17 7.38 -1.89
CA GLY A 12 -7.64 8.75 -1.84
C GLY A 12 -6.88 9.10 -0.56
N THR A 13 -6.97 8.27 0.48
CA THR A 13 -6.25 8.54 1.74
C THR A 13 -4.75 8.35 1.54
N LYS A 14 -3.96 9.37 1.87
CA LYS A 14 -2.50 9.26 1.94
C LYS A 14 -2.09 8.49 3.20
N VAL A 15 -1.25 7.49 3.04
CA VAL A 15 -0.89 6.56 4.10
C VAL A 15 0.61 6.32 4.17
N ARG A 16 1.09 5.86 5.33
CA ARG A 16 2.44 5.35 5.54
C ARG A 16 2.41 4.12 6.41
N VAL A 17 3.46 3.30 6.33
CA VAL A 17 3.66 2.16 7.22
C VAL A 17 4.29 2.64 8.51
N GLU A 18 3.66 2.32 9.63
CA GLU A 18 4.17 2.64 10.97
C GLU A 18 3.68 1.60 11.99
N PRO A 19 4.59 0.90 12.71
CA PRO A 19 6.06 1.00 12.62
C PRO A 19 6.62 0.39 11.31
N PRO A 20 7.86 0.73 10.90
CA PRO A 20 8.53 0.07 9.80
C PRO A 20 8.60 -1.44 9.99
N ILE A 21 8.29 -2.19 8.93
CA ILE A 21 8.30 -3.67 8.95
C ILE A 21 9.05 -4.22 7.73
N PRO A 22 9.52 -5.48 7.78
CA PRO A 22 9.95 -6.19 6.58
C PRO A 22 8.81 -6.28 5.56
N VAL A 23 9.15 -6.38 4.28
CA VAL A 23 8.16 -6.62 3.22
C VAL A 23 7.53 -8.00 3.45
N PRO A 24 6.20 -8.10 3.65
CA PRO A 24 5.54 -9.39 3.80
C PRO A 24 5.62 -10.21 2.52
N GLU A 25 5.79 -11.53 2.62
CA GLU A 25 5.90 -12.42 1.45
C GLU A 25 4.67 -12.40 0.54
N TRP A 26 3.49 -12.14 1.11
CA TRP A 26 2.23 -12.02 0.39
C TRP A 26 2.01 -10.63 -0.23
N SER A 27 2.88 -9.66 0.05
CA SER A 27 2.77 -8.33 -0.53
C SER A 27 3.23 -8.39 -1.99
N GLU A 28 2.24 -8.42 -2.87
CA GLU A 28 2.46 -8.44 -4.31
C GLU A 28 2.20 -7.06 -4.91
N TRP A 29 2.88 -6.79 -6.02
CA TRP A 29 2.56 -5.69 -6.91
C TRP A 29 1.55 -6.12 -7.97
N ASP A 30 0.63 -5.22 -8.31
CA ASP A 30 -0.18 -5.38 -9.50
C ASP A 30 0.67 -5.08 -10.74
N ASP A 31 0.43 -5.82 -11.81
CA ASP A 31 1.08 -5.59 -13.08
C ASP A 31 0.73 -4.18 -13.61
N ASP A 32 1.76 -3.34 -13.75
CA ASP A 32 1.67 -1.98 -14.27
C ASP A 32 1.79 -1.94 -15.81
N LYS A 33 1.78 -3.12 -16.47
CA LYS A 33 2.00 -3.31 -17.90
C LYS A 33 3.35 -2.80 -18.39
N GLY A 34 4.38 -2.95 -17.56
CA GLY A 34 5.77 -2.61 -17.90
C GLY A 34 6.13 -1.12 -17.75
N ARG A 35 5.32 -0.33 -17.02
CA ARG A 35 5.63 1.09 -16.76
C ARG A 35 6.87 1.27 -15.89
N ALA A 36 7.14 0.33 -14.97
CA ALA A 36 8.33 0.29 -14.15
C ALA A 36 9.01 -1.07 -14.27
N SER A 37 10.34 -1.07 -14.24
CA SER A 37 11.12 -2.31 -14.22
C SER A 37 10.99 -3.03 -12.86
N THR A 38 11.16 -4.35 -12.83
CA THR A 38 11.10 -5.15 -11.59
C THR A 38 12.00 -4.62 -10.47
N PRO A 39 13.25 -4.17 -10.72
CA PRO A 39 14.08 -3.57 -9.68
C PRO A 39 13.46 -2.30 -9.07
N VAL A 40 12.82 -1.46 -9.88
CA VAL A 40 12.14 -0.25 -9.41
C VAL A 40 10.96 -0.63 -8.53
N LYS A 41 10.13 -1.58 -8.95
CA LYS A 41 9.00 -2.07 -8.14
C LYS A 41 9.49 -2.61 -6.78
N LYS A 42 10.56 -3.41 -6.77
CA LYS A 42 11.19 -3.96 -5.54
C LYS A 42 11.68 -2.87 -4.62
N ARG A 43 12.39 -1.88 -5.17
CA ARG A 43 12.89 -0.74 -4.42
C ARG A 43 11.74 0.06 -3.79
N LEU A 44 10.69 0.38 -4.56
CA LEU A 44 9.55 1.16 -4.07
C LEU A 44 8.81 0.45 -2.94
N GLN A 45 8.55 -0.83 -3.10
CA GLN A 45 7.92 -1.65 -2.07
C GLN A 45 8.77 -1.66 -0.78
N GLN A 46 10.08 -1.90 -0.89
CA GLN A 46 10.98 -1.87 0.26
C GLN A 46 11.01 -0.51 0.96
N MET A 47 11.07 0.58 0.20
CA MET A 47 11.05 1.94 0.75
C MET A 47 9.74 2.23 1.51
N PHE A 48 8.60 1.82 0.96
CA PHE A 48 7.30 1.98 1.62
C PHE A 48 7.23 1.24 2.96
N PHE A 49 7.59 -0.04 2.99
CA PHE A 49 7.54 -0.84 4.24
C PHE A 49 8.59 -0.41 5.27
N LYS A 50 9.71 0.20 4.84
CA LYS A 50 10.68 0.86 5.72
C LYS A 50 10.22 2.23 6.24
N GLY A 51 9.04 2.70 5.85
CA GLY A 51 8.52 4.02 6.26
C GLY A 51 9.25 5.20 5.63
N ASP A 52 9.90 5.01 4.47
CA ASP A 52 10.66 6.07 3.79
C ASP A 52 9.72 7.21 3.36
N ARG A 53 10.03 8.42 3.83
CA ARG A 53 9.22 9.63 3.59
C ARG A 53 9.23 10.10 2.14
N LYS A 54 10.18 9.63 1.31
CA LYS A 54 10.29 9.98 -0.11
C LYS A 54 9.25 9.29 -0.98
N VAL A 55 8.66 8.18 -0.52
CA VAL A 55 7.61 7.48 -1.26
C VAL A 55 6.26 8.00 -0.82
N ASN A 56 5.50 8.51 -1.78
CA ASN A 56 4.10 8.85 -1.57
C ASN A 56 3.26 7.59 -1.74
N ALA A 57 2.30 7.38 -0.84
CA ALA A 57 1.45 6.22 -0.86
C ALA A 57 -0.01 6.62 -0.62
N GLU A 58 -0.91 6.06 -1.42
CA GLU A 58 -2.33 6.40 -1.42
C GLU A 58 -3.19 5.14 -1.56
N ILE A 59 -4.27 5.04 -0.78
CA ILE A 59 -5.22 3.94 -0.88
C ILE A 59 -5.98 4.04 -2.21
N VAL A 60 -6.01 2.94 -2.97
CA VAL A 60 -6.75 2.90 -4.23
C VAL A 60 -8.06 2.12 -4.09
N TYR A 61 -9.05 2.56 -4.86
CA TYR A 61 -10.30 1.83 -5.00
C TYR A 61 -10.11 0.58 -5.85
N ILE A 62 -10.72 -0.53 -5.41
CA ILE A 62 -10.70 -1.81 -6.10
C ILE A 62 -12.04 -1.98 -6.79
N ALA A 63 -12.06 -1.82 -8.12
CA ALA A 63 -13.31 -1.89 -8.90
C ALA A 63 -13.97 -3.27 -8.84
N LYS A 64 -13.17 -4.34 -8.85
CA LYS A 64 -13.67 -5.72 -8.81
C LYS A 64 -14.14 -6.10 -7.41
N GLU A 65 -15.43 -6.31 -7.25
CA GLU A 65 -16.06 -6.61 -5.96
C GLU A 65 -15.50 -7.88 -5.29
N THR A 66 -15.34 -8.95 -6.06
CA THR A 66 -14.79 -10.22 -5.53
C THR A 66 -13.37 -10.08 -4.98
N GLU A 67 -12.54 -9.24 -5.60
CA GLU A 67 -11.20 -8.94 -5.11
C GLU A 67 -11.25 -8.07 -3.84
N ARG A 68 -12.12 -7.06 -3.85
CA ARG A 68 -12.34 -6.17 -2.70
C ARG A 68 -12.76 -6.97 -1.47
N ASP A 69 -13.73 -7.86 -1.62
CA ASP A 69 -14.21 -8.70 -0.52
C ASP A 69 -13.14 -9.66 0.00
N LYS A 70 -12.35 -10.26 -0.92
CA LYS A 70 -11.21 -11.10 -0.54
C LYS A 70 -10.20 -10.33 0.30
N LEU A 71 -9.77 -9.15 -0.14
CA LEU A 71 -8.78 -8.35 0.58
C LEU A 71 -9.35 -7.81 1.89
N ARG A 72 -10.63 -7.41 1.92
CA ARG A 72 -11.30 -6.98 3.16
C ARG A 72 -11.30 -8.08 4.22
N ARG A 73 -11.61 -9.33 3.85
CA ARG A 73 -11.55 -10.49 4.76
C ARG A 73 -10.15 -10.75 5.30
N LEU A 74 -9.11 -10.39 4.55
CA LEU A 74 -7.71 -10.53 4.94
C LEU A 74 -7.16 -9.29 5.68
N GLY A 75 -7.97 -8.24 5.89
CA GLY A 75 -7.50 -6.99 6.48
C GLY A 75 -6.51 -6.22 5.59
N ARG A 76 -6.53 -6.47 4.28
CA ARG A 76 -5.58 -5.93 3.30
C ARG A 76 -6.23 -4.88 2.40
N VAL A 77 -5.41 -3.97 1.91
CA VAL A 77 -5.78 -2.89 1.00
C VAL A 77 -4.78 -2.76 -0.13
N LYS A 78 -5.21 -2.18 -1.25
CA LYS A 78 -4.33 -1.82 -2.35
C LYS A 78 -3.82 -0.39 -2.14
N VAL A 79 -2.53 -0.20 -2.32
CA VAL A 79 -1.84 1.08 -2.11
C VAL A 79 -1.05 1.42 -3.36
N ARG A 80 -1.28 2.60 -3.92
CA ARG A 80 -0.48 3.16 -5.01
C ARG A 80 0.72 3.89 -4.43
N LEU A 81 1.90 3.42 -4.75
CA LEU A 81 3.18 4.06 -4.44
C LEU A 81 3.60 4.95 -5.61
N ARG A 82 4.15 6.12 -5.31
CA ARG A 82 4.78 7.02 -6.28
C ARG A 82 6.07 7.58 -5.71
N ASP A 83 7.15 7.51 -6.50
CA ASP A 83 8.41 8.17 -6.15
C ASP A 83 8.58 9.53 -6.84
N PRO A 84 9.58 10.33 -6.43
CA PRO A 84 9.85 11.63 -7.04
C PRO A 84 10.24 11.57 -8.51
N SER A 85 10.69 10.40 -9.00
CA SER A 85 11.04 10.21 -10.41
C SER A 85 9.82 9.97 -11.30
N GLY A 86 8.63 9.82 -10.69
CA GLY A 86 7.37 9.55 -11.37
C GLY A 86 7.05 8.07 -11.54
N ALA A 87 7.89 7.16 -11.04
CA ALA A 87 7.61 5.73 -11.06
C ALA A 87 6.42 5.43 -10.14
N CYS A 88 5.54 4.55 -10.59
CA CYS A 88 4.30 4.25 -9.90
C CYS A 88 4.06 2.74 -9.87
N VAL A 89 3.70 2.19 -8.71
CA VAL A 89 3.34 0.76 -8.56
C VAL A 89 2.19 0.63 -7.57
N VAL A 90 1.26 -0.29 -7.81
CA VAL A 90 0.21 -0.63 -6.84
C VAL A 90 0.64 -1.90 -6.12
N ILE A 91 0.61 -1.89 -4.79
CA ILE A 91 0.96 -3.03 -3.95
C ILE A 91 -0.19 -3.38 -3.01
N THR A 92 -0.13 -4.59 -2.45
CA THR A 92 -1.02 -5.02 -1.37
C THR A 92 -0.35 -4.79 -0.01
N ALA A 93 -1.04 -4.13 0.92
CA ALA A 93 -0.55 -3.85 2.28
C ALA A 93 -1.63 -4.16 3.33
N GLU A 94 -1.22 -4.33 4.58
CA GLU A 94 -2.13 -4.59 5.71
C GLU A 94 -2.66 -3.27 6.26
N ALA A 95 -3.98 -3.14 6.40
CA ALA A 95 -4.60 -1.88 6.82
C ALA A 95 -4.20 -1.48 8.25
N ALA A 96 -3.97 -2.46 9.14
CA ALA A 96 -3.62 -2.23 10.53
C ALA A 96 -2.24 -1.59 10.72
N THR A 97 -1.32 -1.79 9.76
CA THR A 97 0.04 -1.23 9.81
C THR A 97 0.12 0.17 9.19
N LEU A 98 -1.02 0.73 8.74
CA LEU A 98 -1.07 2.00 8.02
C LEU A 98 -1.57 3.15 8.89
N THR A 99 -0.87 4.28 8.79
CA THR A 99 -1.24 5.53 9.43
C THR A 99 -1.54 6.60 8.38
N LYS A 100 -2.55 7.44 8.64
CA LYS A 100 -2.87 8.57 7.76
C LYS A 100 -1.73 9.57 7.80
N THR A 101 -1.26 10.00 6.63
CA THR A 101 -0.30 11.10 6.52
C THR A 101 -1.09 12.37 6.25
N ILE A 102 -0.99 13.35 7.17
CA ILE A 102 -1.56 14.69 7.03
C ILE A 102 -0.70 15.48 6.03
#